data_AF-A0A5C6AQE7-F1
#
_entry.id   AF-A0A5C6AQE7-F1
#
_cell.length_a   1.000
_cell.length_b   1.000
_cell.length_c   1.000
_cell.angle_alpha   90.00
_cell.angle_beta   90.00
_cell.angle_gamma   90.00
#
_symmetry.space_group_name_H-M   'P 1'
#
loop_
_entity.id
_entity.type
_entity.pdbx_description
1 polymer ?
#
loop_
_entity_poly.entity_id
_entity_poly.type
_entity_poly.pdbx_seq_one_letter_code
_entity_poly.pdbx_strand_id
1 'polypeptide(L)'
;MNLGIDPKVDFACKRLLGNPDHPDLTIHFLNSVLRPESPITDVQILNPSIEKEYEGDKWSLLDIHATDELGRLYDIEVQNTKPLGLSKRLAYYTASLLVGQLGEGEEYFELRPAINICLLDAKQFPSVQPLPAL
;
A
#
# COMPACT_ATOMS: atom_id res chain seq x y z
N MET A 1 27.61 0.00 0.92
CA MET A 1 27.50 -0.16 2.38
C MET A 1 26.36 -1.12 2.64
N ASN A 2 26.63 -2.31 3.18
CA ASN A 2 25.58 -3.29 3.47
C ASN A 2 25.18 -3.09 4.94
N LEU A 3 23.99 -2.53 5.20
CA LEU A 3 23.56 -2.18 6.56
C LEU A 3 23.32 -3.40 7.47
N GLY A 4 23.41 -4.63 6.93
CA GLY A 4 23.08 -5.86 7.66
C GLY A 4 21.58 -6.01 7.95
N ILE A 5 20.77 -5.08 7.45
CA ILE A 5 19.31 -5.06 7.58
C ILE A 5 18.74 -5.42 6.20
N ASP A 6 18.00 -6.52 6.12
CA ASP A 6 17.19 -6.82 4.94
C ASP A 6 15.94 -5.93 4.97
N PRO A 7 15.77 -5.00 4.01
CA PRO A 7 14.62 -4.10 3.99
C PRO A 7 13.29 -4.83 3.76
N LYS A 8 13.32 -6.09 3.30
CA LYS A 8 12.11 -6.93 3.17
C LYS A 8 11.65 -7.50 4.50
N VAL A 9 12.47 -7.42 5.55
CA VAL A 9 12.00 -7.75 6.90
C VAL A 9 10.87 -6.78 7.24
N ASP A 10 9.74 -7.35 7.65
CA ASP A 10 8.47 -6.65 7.93
C ASP A 10 8.69 -5.35 8.71
N PHE A 11 9.44 -5.44 9.81
CA PHE A 11 9.77 -4.30 10.66
C PHE A 11 10.56 -3.20 9.93
N ALA A 12 11.56 -3.58 9.14
CA ALA A 12 12.41 -2.63 8.43
C ALA A 12 11.62 -1.93 7.31
N CYS A 13 10.86 -2.69 6.51
CA CYS A 13 10.01 -2.16 5.46
C CYS A 13 9.00 -1.16 6.02
N LYS A 14 8.32 -1.54 7.11
CA LYS A 14 7.32 -0.69 7.76
C LYS A 14 7.91 0.56 8.37
N ARG A 15 9.09 0.48 8.98
CA ARG A 15 9.75 1.66 9.54
C ARG A 15 10.21 2.63 8.46
N LEU A 16 10.55 2.12 7.27
CA LEU A 16 11.00 2.93 6.14
C LEU A 16 9.83 3.58 5.39
N LEU A 17 8.74 2.85 5.14
CA LEU A 17 7.58 3.31 4.37
C LEU A 17 6.40 3.80 5.23
N GLY A 18 6.42 3.52 6.52
CA GLY A 18 5.33 3.79 7.45
C GLY A 18 5.66 4.85 8.49
N ASN A 19 6.66 5.71 8.25
CA ASN A 19 7.00 6.81 9.15
C ASN A 19 6.21 8.10 8.78
N PRO A 20 5.26 8.55 9.63
CA PRO A 20 4.47 9.75 9.34
C PRO A 20 5.27 11.06 9.34
N ASP A 21 6.46 11.07 9.97
CA ASP A 21 7.36 12.23 9.95
C ASP A 21 8.14 12.35 8.62
N HIS A 22 8.14 11.29 7.81
CA HIS A 22 8.88 11.21 6.54
C HIS A 22 8.02 10.64 5.39
N PRO A 23 6.85 11.21 5.08
CA PRO A 23 5.95 10.71 4.04
C PRO A 23 6.57 10.76 2.63
N ASP A 24 7.47 11.72 2.38
CA ASP A 24 8.16 11.88 1.10
C ASP A 24 8.95 10.63 0.69
N LEU A 25 9.50 9.87 1.65
CA LEU A 25 10.21 8.63 1.35
C LEU A 25 9.26 7.58 0.74
N THR A 26 8.05 7.49 1.29
CA THR A 26 7.00 6.61 0.79
C THR A 26 6.51 7.07 -0.58
N ILE A 27 6.26 8.37 -0.75
CA ILE A 27 5.88 8.95 -2.06
C ILE A 27 6.94 8.65 -3.13
N HIS A 28 8.22 8.90 -2.83
CA HIS A 28 9.32 8.63 -3.76
C HIS A 28 9.42 7.15 -4.11
N PHE A 29 9.29 6.27 -3.12
CA PHE A 29 9.30 4.82 -3.34
C PHE A 29 8.14 4.39 -4.25
N LEU A 30 6.91 4.80 -3.93
CA LEU A 30 5.71 4.44 -4.70
C LEU A 30 5.81 4.93 -6.14
N ASN A 31 6.18 6.19 -6.38
CA ASN A 31 6.36 6.72 -7.73
C ASN A 31 7.45 5.97 -8.51
N SER A 32 8.54 5.56 -7.84
CA SER A 32 9.64 4.84 -8.49
C SER A 32 9.25 3.42 -8.90
N VAL A 33 8.49 2.72 -8.04
CA VAL A 33 8.09 1.33 -8.25
C VAL A 33 6.91 1.21 -9.20
N LEU A 34 5.87 2.03 -8.98
CA LEU A 34 4.61 1.92 -9.70
C LEU A 34 4.64 2.63 -11.04
N ARG A 35 5.42 3.71 -11.15
CA ARG A 35 5.49 4.59 -12.33
C ARG A 35 4.10 4.93 -12.86
N PRO A 36 3.23 5.48 -12.00
CA PRO A 36 1.88 5.81 -12.40
C PRO A 36 1.89 6.88 -13.49
N GLU A 37 0.83 6.95 -14.29
CA GLU A 37 0.70 7.98 -15.34
C GLU A 37 0.68 9.40 -14.78
N SER A 38 0.20 9.57 -13.55
CA SER A 38 0.24 10.83 -12.80
C SER A 38 0.89 10.56 -11.45
N PRO A 39 1.81 11.42 -10.99
CA PRO A 39 2.58 11.17 -9.79
C PRO A 39 1.70 11.19 -8.54
N ILE A 40 1.98 10.26 -7.63
CA ILE A 40 1.47 10.30 -6.26
C ILE A 40 2.06 11.53 -5.58
N THR A 41 1.22 12.34 -4.95
CA THR A 41 1.61 13.61 -4.30
C THR A 41 1.33 13.66 -2.81
N ASP A 42 0.45 12.78 -2.32
CA ASP A 42 0.11 12.72 -0.91
C ASP A 42 0.02 11.27 -0.42
N VAL A 43 0.42 11.04 0.82
CA VAL A 43 0.28 9.76 1.52
C VAL A 43 -0.17 9.99 2.96
N GLN A 44 -1.10 9.15 3.41
CA GLN A 44 -1.54 9.06 4.79
C GLN A 44 -1.28 7.66 5.33
N ILE A 45 -0.57 7.57 6.45
CA ILE A 45 -0.27 6.31 7.12
C ILE A 45 -1.36 6.05 8.16
N LEU A 46 -2.21 5.07 7.90
CA LEU A 46 -3.41 4.82 8.71
C LEU A 46 -3.10 4.08 10.01
N ASN A 47 -2.12 3.18 9.96
CA ASN A 47 -1.68 2.38 11.10
C ASN A 47 -0.20 2.66 11.41
N PRO A 48 0.14 3.84 11.97
CA PRO A 48 1.54 4.23 12.22
C PRO A 48 2.20 3.43 13.34
N SER A 49 1.44 2.72 14.17
CA SER A 49 1.96 1.89 15.26
C SER A 49 2.58 0.60 14.71
N ILE A 50 3.91 0.59 14.65
CA ILE A 50 4.75 -0.61 14.46
C ILE A 50 4.76 -1.41 15.78
N GLU A 51 3.61 -1.72 16.37
CA GLU A 51 3.57 -2.50 17.61
C GLU A 51 3.62 -3.99 17.26
N LYS A 52 4.84 -4.52 17.25
CA LYS A 52 5.11 -5.80 17.88
C LYS A 52 5.59 -5.49 19.29
N GLU A 53 4.69 -5.41 20.26
CA GLU A 53 5.13 -5.48 21.66
C GLU A 53 5.06 -6.92 22.19
N TYR A 54 4.33 -7.84 21.56
CA TYR A 54 4.16 -9.21 22.09
C TYR A 54 4.25 -10.33 21.03
N GLU A 55 4.76 -11.49 21.46
CA GLU A 55 4.89 -12.72 20.66
C GLU A 55 3.56 -13.26 20.09
N GLY A 56 2.42 -12.71 20.53
CA GLY A 56 1.06 -13.07 20.08
C GLY A 56 0.34 -12.02 19.23
N ASP A 57 0.98 -10.90 18.89
CA ASP A 57 0.30 -9.83 18.16
C ASP A 57 -0.10 -10.24 16.74
N LYS A 58 -1.32 -9.85 16.36
CA LYS A 58 -1.84 -10.05 14.99
C LYS A 58 -0.93 -9.30 14.02
N TRP A 59 -0.32 -10.06 13.10
CA TRP A 59 0.17 -9.69 11.78
C TRP A 59 -0.08 -8.21 11.46
N SER A 60 0.91 -7.37 11.76
CA SER A 60 0.80 -5.93 11.56
C SER A 60 0.63 -5.66 10.06
N LEU A 61 -0.30 -4.79 9.72
CA LEU A 61 -0.63 -4.40 8.36
C LEU A 61 -0.20 -2.94 8.24
N LEU A 62 0.82 -2.66 7.44
CA LEU A 62 1.06 -1.27 7.06
C LEU A 62 0.09 -0.95 5.93
N ASP A 63 -0.80 -0.04 6.26
CA ASP A 63 -1.86 0.47 5.41
C ASP A 63 -1.58 1.95 5.16
N ILE A 64 -1.36 2.27 3.88
CA ILE A 64 -1.06 3.62 3.41
C ILE A 64 -2.13 3.98 2.39
N HIS A 65 -2.85 5.05 2.65
CA HIS A 65 -3.63 5.70 1.63
C HIS A 65 -2.76 6.69 0.87
N ALA A 66 -2.90 6.75 -0.45
CA ALA A 66 -2.20 7.75 -1.26
C ALA A 66 -3.13 8.38 -2.30
N THR A 67 -2.78 9.58 -2.73
CA THR A 67 -3.52 10.32 -3.76
C THR A 67 -2.54 10.84 -4.82
N ASP A 68 -2.93 10.78 -6.08
CA ASP A 68 -2.17 11.39 -7.18
C ASP A 68 -2.72 12.76 -7.61
N GLU A 69 -2.03 13.45 -8.52
CA GLU A 69 -2.45 14.79 -8.99
C GLU A 69 -3.81 14.80 -9.70
N LEU A 70 -4.32 13.64 -10.15
CA LEU A 70 -5.64 13.51 -10.77
C LEU A 70 -6.74 13.16 -9.77
N GLY A 71 -6.39 13.04 -8.48
CA GLY A 71 -7.29 12.66 -7.39
C GLY A 71 -7.62 11.18 -7.35
N ARG A 72 -6.88 10.31 -8.06
CA ARG A 72 -7.04 8.85 -7.93
C ARG A 72 -6.58 8.43 -6.54
N LEU A 73 -7.34 7.52 -5.93
CA LEU A 73 -7.07 7.03 -4.59
C LEU A 73 -6.37 5.67 -4.67
N TYR A 74 -5.36 5.51 -3.82
CA TYR A 74 -4.57 4.30 -3.70
C TYR A 74 -4.64 3.79 -2.27
N ASP A 75 -4.88 2.49 -2.12
CA ASP A 75 -4.70 1.76 -0.88
C ASP A 75 -3.50 0.83 -1.06
N ILE A 76 -2.42 1.09 -0.31
CA ILE A 76 -1.17 0.35 -0.40
C ILE A 76 -0.97 -0.48 0.85
N GLU A 77 -0.88 -1.80 0.64
CA GLU A 77 -0.57 -2.77 1.68
C GLU A 77 0.85 -3.33 1.54
N VAL A 78 1.56 -3.45 2.66
CA VAL A 78 2.82 -4.21 2.75
C VAL A 78 2.59 -5.53 3.49
N GLN A 79 2.88 -6.65 2.84
CA GLN A 79 2.65 -8.00 3.36
C GLN A 79 3.88 -8.90 3.16
N ASN A 80 4.40 -9.44 4.25
CA ASN A 80 5.48 -10.44 4.19
C ASN A 80 4.98 -11.87 3.87
N THR A 81 3.68 -12.05 3.74
CA THR A 81 3.03 -13.35 3.64
C THR A 81 1.80 -13.29 2.76
N LYS A 82 1.37 -14.43 2.24
CA LYS A 82 0.17 -14.56 1.39
C LYS A 82 -0.95 -15.26 2.17
N PRO A 83 -1.81 -14.52 2.91
CA PRO A 83 -2.91 -15.14 3.64
C PRO A 83 -3.95 -15.75 2.69
N LEU A 84 -4.65 -16.78 3.16
CA LEU A 84 -5.82 -17.30 2.47
C LEU A 84 -6.86 -16.19 2.30
N GLY A 85 -7.35 -16.00 1.07
CA GLY A 85 -8.34 -14.98 0.77
C GLY A 85 -7.80 -13.58 0.48
N LEU A 86 -6.47 -13.39 0.37
CA LEU A 86 -5.84 -12.09 0.04
C LEU A 86 -6.58 -11.37 -1.10
N SER A 87 -6.81 -12.03 -2.24
CA SER A 87 -7.49 -11.39 -3.39
C SER A 87 -8.89 -10.86 -3.06
N LYS A 88 -9.67 -11.57 -2.22
CA LYS A 88 -11.02 -11.13 -1.83
C LYS A 88 -10.94 -9.92 -0.91
N ARG A 89 -9.95 -9.90 -0.02
CA ARG A 89 -9.66 -8.76 0.85
C ARG A 89 -9.25 -7.53 0.05
N LEU A 90 -8.30 -7.65 -0.89
CA LEU A 90 -7.88 -6.53 -1.73
C LEU A 90 -9.08 -5.96 -2.52
N ALA A 91 -9.92 -6.83 -3.10
CA ALA A 91 -11.13 -6.40 -3.78
C ALA A 91 -12.13 -5.69 -2.85
N TYR A 92 -12.30 -6.19 -1.63
CA TYR A 92 -13.15 -5.57 -0.62
C TYR A 92 -12.64 -4.18 -0.20
N TYR A 93 -11.34 -4.01 0.01
CA TYR A 93 -10.76 -2.72 0.36
C TYR A 93 -10.79 -1.73 -0.80
N THR A 94 -10.48 -2.16 -2.04
CA THR A 94 -10.67 -1.29 -3.21
C THR A 94 -12.11 -0.82 -3.36
N ALA A 95 -13.08 -1.73 -3.17
CA ALA A 95 -14.49 -1.36 -3.23
C ALA A 95 -14.87 -0.40 -2.08
N SER A 96 -14.37 -0.64 -0.87
CA SER A 96 -14.61 0.22 0.30
C SER A 96 -14.03 1.62 0.10
N LEU A 97 -12.82 1.72 -0.45
CA LEU A 97 -12.18 2.98 -0.82
C LEU A 97 -12.96 3.72 -1.91
N LEU A 98 -13.51 3.01 -2.89
CA LEU A 98 -14.34 3.60 -3.94
C LEU A 98 -15.65 4.17 -3.38
N VAL A 99 -16.40 3.37 -2.62
CA VAL A 99 -17.70 3.81 -2.10
C VAL A 99 -17.59 4.84 -0.98
N GLY A 100 -16.47 4.83 -0.24
CA GLY A 100 -16.22 5.79 0.84
C GLY A 100 -15.91 7.22 0.36
N GLN A 101 -15.77 7.43 -0.96
CA GLN A 101 -15.56 8.77 -1.53
C GLN A 101 -16.79 9.65 -1.47
N LEU A 102 -17.99 9.07 -1.42
CA LEU A 102 -19.24 9.80 -1.51
C LEU A 102 -20.01 9.73 -0.19
N GLY A 103 -20.53 10.89 0.24
CA GLY A 103 -21.53 11.07 1.26
C GLY A 103 -22.96 11.14 0.70
N GLU A 104 -23.92 11.39 1.59
CA GLU A 104 -25.33 11.51 1.20
C GLU A 104 -25.57 12.74 0.32
N GLY A 105 -26.12 12.52 -0.88
CA GLY A 105 -26.47 13.58 -1.83
C GLY A 105 -25.36 13.98 -2.79
N GLU A 106 -24.17 13.36 -2.70
CA GLU A 106 -23.08 13.58 -3.66
C GLU A 106 -23.28 12.80 -4.96
N GLU A 107 -22.72 13.31 -6.05
CA GLU A 107 -23.03 12.84 -7.40
C GLU A 107 -22.02 11.78 -7.85
N TYR A 108 -22.49 10.71 -8.51
CA TYR A 108 -21.62 9.60 -8.91
C TYR A 108 -20.50 9.99 -9.90
N PHE A 109 -20.63 11.11 -10.62
CA PHE A 109 -19.57 11.56 -11.54
C PHE A 109 -18.35 12.14 -10.79
N GLU A 110 -18.47 12.42 -9.49
CA GLU A 110 -17.37 12.90 -8.65
C GLU A 110 -16.41 11.76 -8.26
N LEU A 111 -16.84 10.50 -8.42
CA LEU A 111 -16.01 9.32 -8.14
C LEU A 111 -14.70 9.34 -8.92
N ARG A 112 -13.63 9.12 -8.18
CA ARG A 112 -12.29 8.90 -8.69
C ARG A 112 -11.95 7.42 -8.66
N PRO A 113 -11.09 6.95 -9.58
CA PRO A 113 -10.56 5.58 -9.54
C PRO A 113 -9.97 5.26 -8.16
N ALA A 114 -10.33 4.08 -7.64
CA ALA A 114 -9.72 3.48 -6.46
C ALA A 114 -8.84 2.30 -6.88
N ILE A 115 -7.61 2.25 -6.38
CA ILE A 115 -6.59 1.29 -6.79
C ILE A 115 -6.00 0.66 -5.53
N ASN A 116 -5.93 -0.67 -5.46
CA ASN A 116 -5.20 -1.33 -4.38
C ASN A 116 -3.87 -1.91 -4.90
N ILE A 117 -2.81 -1.71 -4.12
CA ILE A 117 -1.46 -2.20 -4.39
C ILE A 117 -1.00 -3.00 -3.19
N CYS A 118 -0.67 -4.27 -3.40
CA CYS A 118 -0.14 -5.13 -2.35
C CYS A 118 1.32 -5.51 -2.67
N LEU A 119 2.25 -5.00 -1.87
CA LEU A 119 3.65 -5.42 -1.89
C LEU A 119 3.78 -6.74 -1.13
N LEU A 120 4.12 -7.80 -1.84
CA LEU A 120 4.08 -9.16 -1.33
C LEU A 120 5.43 -9.87 -1.48
N ASP A 121 6.00 -10.39 -0.39
CA ASP A 121 7.19 -11.28 -0.44
C ASP A 121 6.82 -12.73 -0.79
N ALA A 122 5.94 -12.90 -1.78
CA ALA A 122 5.49 -14.19 -2.30
C ALA A 122 4.93 -14.04 -3.72
N LYS A 123 4.87 -15.13 -4.48
CA LYS A 123 4.25 -15.12 -5.81
C LYS A 123 2.73 -15.22 -5.71
N GLN A 124 2.04 -14.14 -6.06
CA GLN A 124 0.58 -14.14 -6.17
C GLN A 124 0.10 -14.82 -7.46
N PHE A 125 0.71 -14.48 -8.59
CA PHE A 125 0.35 -14.96 -9.92
C PHE A 125 1.50 -15.76 -10.54
N PRO A 126 1.62 -17.08 -10.25
CA PRO A 126 2.77 -17.88 -10.67
C PRO A 126 2.89 -18.07 -12.19
N SER A 127 1.78 -17.89 -12.92
CA SER A 127 1.71 -18.03 -14.38
C SER A 127 2.05 -16.74 -15.14
N VAL A 128 2.18 -15.60 -14.45
CA VAL A 128 2.53 -14.33 -15.07
C VAL A 128 4.05 -14.22 -15.15
N GLN A 129 4.58 -13.99 -16.34
CA GLN A 129 6.01 -13.71 -16.49
C GLN A 129 6.33 -12.39 -15.77
N PRO A 130 7.44 -12.33 -15.01
CA PRO A 130 7.88 -11.07 -14.42
C PRO A 130 8.03 -10.01 -15.50
N LEU A 131 7.74 -8.76 -15.16
CA LEU A 131 8.16 -7.65 -15.99
C LEU A 131 9.68 -7.76 -16.20
N PRO A 132 10.19 -7.50 -17.42
CA PRO A 132 11.61 -7.51 -17.67
C PRO A 132 12.32 -6.61 -16.65
N ALA A 133 13.39 -7.14 -16.05
CA ALA A 133 14.24 -6.36 -15.16
C ALA A 133 14.77 -5.14 -15.92
N LEU A 134 14.81 -4.00 -15.24
CA LEU A 134 15.31 -2.73 -15.77
C LEU A 134 16.80 -2.83 -16.14
#